data_AF-A0A397EYH6-F1
#
_entry.id   AF-A0A397EYH6-F1
#
_cell.length_a   1.000
_cell.length_b   1.000
_cell.length_c   1.000
_cell.angle_alpha   90.00
_cell.angle_beta   90.00
_cell.angle_gamma   90.00
#
_symmetry.space_group_name_H-M   'P 1'
#
loop_
_entity.id
_entity.type
_entity.pdbx_description
1 polymer ?
#
loop_
_entity_poly.entity_id
_entity_poly.type
_entity_poly.pdbx_seq_one_letter_code
_entity_poly.pdbx_strand_id
1 'polypeptide(L)'
;MSLLYVNSKAALDLMHDLSLLPHLPADSVMRLLLETNDIPGADRFVLGDPIRQRALVHLMIEHHVDDKVIKKRLTKFRLPPDDFPVYVERYAYSPSQISPLSTSSHVPFLHLTTCILMPPLSSRRRATLRYLVHAKQYSDVPDAAGSSDATQLYAANLLYDQCGHDNPITRYIVHLFGLGVHFPDVLAPPASFDLGANKDDPPPLAGFLTLEHLHATVEFVDSVTAAIAAAAFLLSEPVVGLDTEWRSSFDAAAASTTPCAVLQLASASRAFVIDLQSPRDDAGKDAILAAFLPLFTSDTVLKLGLDVSGDFKALGVRPVHCILDLQTLQKALGGREAPTTGAKTSLTDLCRHYLGFPLDKRTRMSNWTRRPLTSAQMEYAALDAVALVHIYHAMKAASEGNPTKHKAAKTSNKASPKNSLFGSSWIYSI
;
A
#
# COMPACT_ATOMS: atom_id res chain seq x y z
N MET A 1 16.32 35.32 12.10
CA MET A 1 14.95 35.55 11.59
C MET A 1 14.36 34.21 11.19
N SER A 2 13.48 33.64 12.02
CA SER A 2 12.71 32.44 11.70
C SER A 2 11.69 32.79 10.61
N LEU A 3 11.94 32.35 9.38
CA LEU A 3 10.96 32.40 8.29
C LEU A 3 9.75 31.55 8.71
N LEU A 4 8.62 32.21 8.98
CA LEU A 4 7.34 31.55 9.17
C LEU A 4 6.99 30.83 7.87
N TYR A 5 7.02 29.50 7.87
CA TYR A 5 6.56 28.70 6.75
C TYR A 5 5.03 28.70 6.77
N VAL A 6 4.42 29.66 6.07
CA VAL A 6 2.97 29.76 5.93
C VAL A 6 2.57 28.92 4.71
N ASN A 7 1.54 28.07 4.84
CA ASN A 7 1.02 27.35 3.69
C ASN A 7 0.44 28.34 2.65
N SER A 8 0.50 27.96 1.38
CA SER A 8 0.03 28.76 0.24
C SER A 8 -1.38 29.33 0.44
N LYS A 9 -2.28 28.54 1.04
CA LYS A 9 -3.65 28.98 1.36
C LYS A 9 -3.66 30.18 2.31
N ALA A 10 -3.01 30.08 3.47
CA ALA A 10 -2.97 31.16 4.45
C ALA A 10 -2.20 32.38 3.92
N ALA A 11 -1.19 32.18 3.07
CA ALA A 11 -0.50 33.27 2.39
C ALA A 11 -1.43 34.00 1.41
N LEU A 12 -2.20 33.26 0.60
CA LEU A 12 -3.15 33.82 -0.36
C LEU A 12 -4.34 34.51 0.32
N ASP A 13 -4.85 33.95 1.41
CA ASP A 13 -5.91 34.58 2.21
C ASP A 13 -5.41 35.90 2.83
N LEU A 14 -4.19 35.92 3.39
CA LEU A 14 -3.58 37.16 3.87
C LEU A 14 -3.37 38.20 2.76
N MET A 15 -2.88 37.77 1.59
CA MET A 15 -2.67 38.67 0.44
C MET A 15 -3.99 39.20 -0.12
N HIS A 16 -5.07 38.42 -0.05
CA HIS A 16 -6.41 38.85 -0.39
C HIS A 16 -6.89 39.92 0.59
N ASP A 17 -6.78 39.67 1.90
CA ASP A 17 -7.20 40.60 2.95
C ASP A 17 -6.44 41.92 2.91
N LEU A 18 -5.17 41.88 2.51
CA LEU A 18 -4.32 43.06 2.31
C LEU A 18 -4.48 43.71 0.92
N SER A 19 -5.38 43.21 0.06
CA SER A 19 -5.59 43.71 -1.31
C SER A 19 -4.33 43.69 -2.19
N LEU A 20 -3.41 42.75 -1.93
CA LEU A 20 -2.13 42.62 -2.64
C LEU A 20 -2.20 41.70 -3.86
N LEU A 21 -3.26 40.90 -4.01
CA LEU A 21 -3.42 39.94 -5.12
C LEU A 21 -3.28 40.55 -6.54
N PRO A 22 -3.74 41.79 -6.82
CA PRO A 22 -3.55 42.41 -8.13
C PRO A 22 -2.09 42.72 -8.46
N HIS A 23 -1.24 42.92 -7.44
CA HIS A 23 0.15 43.34 -7.58
C HIS A 23 1.14 42.17 -7.70
N LEU A 24 0.67 40.94 -7.47
CA LEU A 24 1.51 39.75 -7.63
C LEU A 24 1.75 39.42 -9.11
N PRO A 25 2.97 38.94 -9.47
CA PRO A 25 3.25 38.46 -10.81
C PRO A 25 2.47 37.17 -11.06
N ALA A 26 1.28 37.29 -11.66
CA ALA A 26 0.29 36.22 -11.72
C ALA A 26 0.83 34.94 -12.35
N ASP A 27 1.58 35.07 -13.43
CA ASP A 27 2.22 33.97 -14.17
C ASP A 27 3.22 33.18 -13.29
N SER A 28 4.12 33.89 -12.59
CA SER A 28 5.09 33.26 -11.68
C SER A 28 4.43 32.55 -10.51
N VAL A 29 3.37 33.15 -9.94
CA VAL A 29 2.62 32.55 -8.83
C VAL A 29 1.88 31.29 -9.28
N MET A 30 1.22 31.33 -10.44
CA MET A 30 0.53 30.16 -10.98
C MET A 30 1.50 29.02 -11.31
N ARG A 31 2.66 29.31 -11.93
CA ARG A 31 3.69 28.26 -12.18
C ARG A 31 4.20 27.64 -10.89
N LEU A 32 4.52 28.45 -9.88
CA LEU A 32 4.98 27.94 -8.59
C LEU A 32 3.92 27.03 -7.92
N LEU A 33 2.65 27.42 -7.97
CA LEU A 33 1.55 26.63 -7.42
C LEU A 33 1.36 25.31 -8.20
N LEU A 34 1.55 25.31 -9.52
CA LEU A 34 1.49 24.09 -10.33
C LEU A 34 2.71 23.18 -10.10
N GLU A 35 3.92 23.73 -10.02
CA GLU A 35 5.17 23.00 -9.73
C GLU A 35 5.16 22.35 -8.34
N THR A 36 4.51 22.99 -7.37
CA THR A 36 4.30 22.44 -6.02
C THR A 36 3.06 21.54 -5.92
N ASN A 37 2.37 21.29 -7.05
CA ASN A 37 1.16 20.50 -7.16
C ASN A 37 -0.01 20.99 -6.27
N ASP A 38 -0.05 22.29 -5.96
CA ASP A 38 -1.07 22.95 -5.17
C ASP A 38 -2.18 23.56 -6.05
N ILE A 39 -2.96 22.67 -6.66
CA ILE A 39 -4.12 23.07 -7.47
C ILE A 39 -5.19 23.85 -6.66
N PRO A 40 -5.48 23.51 -5.39
CA PRO A 40 -6.37 24.32 -4.55
C PRO A 40 -5.89 25.76 -4.35
N GLY A 41 -4.59 25.97 -4.13
CA GLY A 41 -3.99 27.30 -4.06
C GLY A 41 -4.12 28.07 -5.38
N ALA A 42 -3.87 27.40 -6.52
CA ALA A 42 -4.05 28.00 -7.84
C ALA A 42 -5.51 28.43 -8.10
N ASP A 43 -6.48 27.55 -7.79
CA ASP A 43 -7.91 27.85 -7.88
C ASP A 43 -8.31 29.06 -7.01
N ARG A 44 -7.68 29.23 -5.85
CA ARG A 44 -7.92 30.34 -4.92
C ARG A 44 -7.33 31.65 -5.45
N PHE A 45 -6.12 31.61 -6.01
CA PHE A 45 -5.44 32.78 -6.55
C PHE A 45 -6.16 33.41 -7.75
N VAL A 46 -6.81 32.58 -8.57
CA VAL A 46 -7.57 33.03 -9.76
C VAL A 46 -9.06 33.23 -9.50
N LEU A 47 -9.50 33.09 -8.25
CA LEU A 47 -10.91 33.18 -7.88
C LEU A 47 -11.47 34.57 -8.24
N GLY A 48 -12.55 34.58 -9.03
CA GLY A 48 -13.21 35.84 -9.43
C GLY A 48 -12.51 36.62 -10.54
N ASP A 49 -11.38 36.15 -11.08
CA ASP A 49 -10.66 36.78 -12.19
C ASP A 49 -10.71 35.88 -13.45
N PRO A 50 -11.60 36.16 -14.42
CA PRO A 50 -11.74 35.35 -15.64
C PRO A 50 -10.50 35.30 -16.52
N ILE A 51 -9.66 36.35 -16.49
CA ILE A 51 -8.43 36.43 -17.28
C ILE A 51 -7.42 35.45 -16.68
N ARG A 52 -7.22 35.51 -15.35
CA ARG A 52 -6.33 34.57 -14.65
C ARG A 52 -6.83 33.12 -14.70
N GLN A 53 -8.14 32.90 -14.68
CA GLN A 53 -8.72 31.55 -14.82
C GLN A 53 -8.38 30.92 -16.18
N ARG A 54 -8.51 31.68 -17.28
CA ARG A 54 -8.12 31.21 -18.61
C ARG A 54 -6.61 30.99 -18.70
N ALA A 55 -5.80 31.91 -18.17
CA ALA A 55 -4.34 31.76 -18.13
C ALA A 55 -3.89 30.52 -17.33
N LEU A 56 -4.54 30.24 -16.19
CA LEU A 56 -4.26 29.04 -15.39
C LEU A 56 -4.53 27.77 -16.20
N VAL A 57 -5.63 27.72 -16.96
CA VAL A 57 -5.93 26.55 -17.81
C VAL A 57 -4.90 26.37 -18.91
N HIS A 58 -4.43 27.45 -19.56
CA HIS A 58 -3.31 27.37 -20.52
C HIS A 58 -2.04 26.81 -19.87
N LEU A 59 -1.64 27.34 -18.72
CA LEU A 59 -0.48 26.84 -17.97
C LEU A 59 -0.65 25.38 -17.55
N MET A 60 -1.85 24.95 -17.14
CA MET A 60 -2.12 23.55 -16.82
C MET A 60 -1.94 22.63 -18.03
N ILE A 61 -2.31 23.09 -19.24
CA ILE A 61 -2.11 22.33 -20.48
C ILE A 61 -0.61 22.22 -20.80
N GLU A 62 0.13 23.32 -20.72
CA GLU A 62 1.58 23.40 -20.95
C GLU A 62 2.37 22.54 -19.95
N HIS A 63 1.97 22.55 -18.67
CA HIS A 63 2.58 21.73 -17.62
C HIS A 63 2.07 20.27 -17.61
N HIS A 64 1.36 19.84 -18.66
CA HIS A 64 0.85 18.46 -18.80
C HIS A 64 0.03 17.95 -17.60
N VAL A 65 -0.74 18.84 -16.96
CA VAL A 65 -1.66 18.46 -15.89
C VAL A 65 -2.74 17.50 -16.43
N ASP A 66 -3.19 16.55 -15.60
CA ASP A 66 -4.16 15.52 -15.99
C ASP A 66 -5.46 16.13 -16.56
N ASP A 67 -5.94 15.60 -17.68
CA ASP A 67 -7.08 16.16 -18.41
C ASP A 67 -8.38 16.16 -17.59
N LYS A 68 -8.54 15.28 -16.59
CA LYS A 68 -9.70 15.33 -15.68
C LYS A 68 -9.62 16.53 -14.74
N VAL A 69 -8.41 16.90 -14.33
CA VAL A 69 -8.15 18.09 -13.49
C VAL A 69 -8.44 19.34 -14.32
N ILE A 70 -7.99 19.39 -15.58
CA ILE A 70 -8.29 20.47 -16.53
C ILE A 70 -9.80 20.56 -16.82
N LYS A 71 -10.46 19.44 -17.14
CA LYS A 71 -11.91 19.38 -17.38
C LYS A 71 -12.73 19.93 -16.23
N LYS A 72 -12.36 19.58 -14.98
CA LYS A 72 -13.01 20.13 -13.79
C LYS A 72 -12.89 21.65 -13.72
N ARG A 73 -11.77 22.24 -14.16
CA ARG A 73 -11.55 23.70 -14.16
C ARG A 73 -12.27 24.38 -15.30
N LEU A 74 -12.31 23.79 -16.49
CA LEU A 74 -13.16 24.26 -17.58
C LEU A 74 -14.63 24.36 -17.12
N THR A 75 -15.14 23.32 -16.44
CA THR A 75 -16.49 23.35 -15.86
C THR A 75 -16.62 24.38 -14.73
N LYS A 76 -15.67 24.40 -13.77
CA LYS A 76 -15.71 25.29 -12.60
C LYS A 76 -15.65 26.77 -12.98
N PHE A 77 -14.83 27.12 -13.97
CA PHE A 77 -14.63 28.49 -14.46
C PHE A 77 -15.56 28.85 -15.62
N ARG A 78 -16.42 27.90 -16.06
CA ARG A 78 -17.35 28.07 -17.19
C ARG A 78 -16.64 28.51 -18.47
N LEU A 79 -15.49 27.90 -18.74
CA LEU A 79 -14.68 28.17 -19.93
C LEU A 79 -15.04 27.16 -21.04
N PRO A 80 -15.29 27.62 -22.28
CA PRO A 80 -15.49 26.74 -23.43
C PRO A 80 -14.25 25.87 -23.68
N PRO A 81 -14.38 24.55 -23.85
CA PRO A 81 -13.25 23.70 -24.24
C PRO A 81 -12.61 24.11 -25.56
N ASP A 82 -13.41 24.59 -26.51
CA ASP A 82 -12.97 24.99 -27.86
C ASP A 82 -11.96 26.14 -27.85
N ASP A 83 -11.90 26.90 -26.75
CA ASP A 83 -10.89 27.95 -26.55
C ASP A 83 -9.49 27.38 -26.26
N PHE A 84 -9.38 26.06 -26.08
CA PHE A 84 -8.15 25.35 -25.73
C PHE A 84 -7.91 24.19 -26.70
N PRO A 85 -7.53 24.45 -27.96
CA PRO A 85 -7.41 23.43 -29.01
C PRO A 85 -6.47 22.28 -28.65
N VAL A 86 -5.36 22.57 -27.97
CA VAL A 86 -4.41 21.53 -27.48
C VAL A 86 -5.05 20.59 -26.46
N TYR A 87 -5.93 21.10 -25.60
CA TYR A 87 -6.70 20.27 -24.68
C TYR A 87 -7.76 19.47 -25.44
N VAL A 88 -8.46 20.07 -26.41
CA VAL A 88 -9.47 19.38 -27.22
C VAL A 88 -8.85 18.26 -28.03
N GLU A 89 -7.70 18.47 -28.66
CA GLU A 89 -6.97 17.43 -29.37
C GLU A 89 -6.57 16.28 -28.43
N ARG A 90 -5.93 16.60 -27.29
CA ARG A 90 -5.59 15.59 -26.26
C ARG A 90 -6.81 14.82 -25.75
N TYR A 91 -7.92 15.53 -25.55
CA TYR A 91 -9.16 14.98 -25.01
C TYR A 91 -9.97 14.19 -26.06
N ALA A 92 -9.93 14.58 -27.34
CA ALA A 92 -10.60 13.90 -28.45
C ALA A 92 -9.95 12.55 -28.81
N TYR A 93 -8.64 12.41 -28.58
CA TYR A 93 -7.94 11.13 -28.64
C TYR A 93 -8.18 10.26 -27.38
N SER A 94 -8.96 10.74 -26.40
CA SER A 94 -9.37 9.94 -25.25
C SER A 94 -10.53 9.01 -25.66
N PRO A 95 -10.42 7.68 -25.45
CA PRO A 95 -11.30 6.65 -26.05
C PRO A 95 -12.75 6.61 -25.54
N SER A 96 -13.27 7.72 -24.99
CA SER A 96 -14.62 7.82 -24.45
C SER A 96 -15.65 8.52 -25.35
N GLN A 97 -15.26 9.18 -26.45
CA GLN A 97 -16.24 9.80 -27.37
C GLN A 97 -15.79 9.77 -28.83
N ILE A 98 -16.12 8.70 -29.55
CA ILE A 98 -16.14 8.70 -31.02
C ILE A 98 -17.56 8.33 -31.45
N SER A 99 -18.28 9.30 -32.02
CA SER A 99 -19.47 9.06 -32.85
C SER A 99 -19.02 9.01 -34.32
N PRO A 100 -19.69 8.24 -35.19
CA PRO A 100 -19.21 8.00 -36.54
C PRO A 100 -19.56 9.16 -37.46
N LEU A 101 -18.56 9.78 -38.06
CA LEU A 101 -18.72 10.58 -39.27
C LEU A 101 -17.66 10.18 -40.30
N SER A 102 -18.06 10.39 -41.54
CA SER A 102 -17.79 9.57 -42.71
C SER A 102 -16.50 9.89 -43.47
N THR A 103 -15.99 8.83 -44.09
CA THR A 103 -15.31 8.72 -45.41
C THR A 103 -13.89 9.21 -45.64
N SER A 104 -13.10 8.25 -46.17
CA SER A 104 -11.93 8.35 -47.08
C SER A 104 -10.60 8.73 -46.41
N SER A 105 -9.49 7.99 -46.48
CA SER A 105 -9.00 7.03 -47.48
C SER A 105 -7.86 6.16 -46.89
N HIS A 106 -7.81 4.89 -47.33
CA HIS A 106 -6.69 3.93 -47.35
C HIS A 106 -5.59 3.92 -46.27
N VAL A 107 -5.72 2.97 -45.33
CA VAL A 107 -4.62 2.12 -44.78
C VAL A 107 -5.21 0.72 -44.48
N PRO A 108 -4.53 -0.42 -44.67
CA PRO A 108 -5.12 -1.75 -44.47
C PRO A 108 -5.49 -1.96 -43.00
N PHE A 109 -6.78 -1.89 -42.75
CA PHE A 109 -7.40 -1.99 -41.43
C PHE A 109 -7.68 -3.48 -41.16
N LEU A 110 -6.72 -4.18 -40.55
CA LEU A 110 -6.95 -5.52 -40.01
C LEU A 110 -6.61 -5.63 -38.50
N HIS A 111 -6.66 -4.51 -37.77
CA HIS A 111 -6.43 -4.48 -36.32
C HIS A 111 -7.60 -3.94 -35.48
N LEU A 112 -8.75 -3.60 -36.07
CA LEU A 112 -9.84 -2.94 -35.34
C LEU A 112 -11.21 -3.62 -35.39
N THR A 113 -11.33 -4.81 -35.98
CA THR A 113 -12.63 -5.49 -36.09
C THR A 113 -13.02 -6.34 -34.87
N THR A 114 -12.11 -6.54 -33.89
CA THR A 114 -12.43 -7.32 -32.68
C THR A 114 -12.81 -6.47 -31.46
N CYS A 115 -12.66 -5.14 -31.51
CA CYS A 115 -12.98 -4.26 -30.39
C CYS A 115 -14.48 -3.94 -30.24
N ILE A 116 -15.33 -4.31 -31.21
CA ILE A 116 -16.75 -3.84 -31.28
C ILE A 116 -17.71 -4.64 -30.38
N LEU A 117 -17.28 -5.76 -29.79
CA LEU A 117 -18.15 -6.60 -28.93
C LEU A 117 -17.75 -6.66 -27.46
N MET A 118 -16.75 -5.88 -27.03
CA MET A 118 -16.24 -5.96 -25.67
C MET A 118 -16.92 -4.96 -24.74
N PRO A 119 -17.36 -5.39 -23.53
CA PRO A 119 -18.03 -4.50 -22.59
C PRO A 119 -17.12 -3.32 -22.19
N PRO A 120 -17.68 -2.13 -21.93
CA PRO A 120 -16.91 -0.93 -21.66
C PRO A 120 -16.07 -1.08 -20.38
N LEU A 121 -14.77 -0.87 -20.52
CA LEU A 121 -13.79 -0.94 -19.43
C LEU A 121 -14.00 0.17 -18.41
N SER A 122 -14.01 -0.19 -17.12
CA SER A 122 -14.08 0.81 -16.05
C SER A 122 -12.90 1.79 -16.12
N SER A 123 -13.17 3.09 -16.03
CA SER A 123 -12.15 4.14 -16.12
C SER A 123 -11.08 4.03 -15.03
N ARG A 124 -11.42 3.41 -13.89
CA ARG A 124 -10.49 3.14 -12.79
C ARG A 124 -9.49 2.04 -13.16
N ARG A 125 -9.95 0.90 -13.69
CA ARG A 125 -9.09 -0.23 -14.02
C ARG A 125 -8.10 0.11 -15.15
N ARG A 126 -8.55 0.89 -16.15
CA ARG A 126 -7.65 1.45 -17.18
C ARG A 126 -6.56 2.35 -16.60
N ALA A 127 -6.90 3.22 -15.64
CA ALA A 127 -5.92 4.07 -14.98
C ALA A 127 -4.91 3.27 -14.14
N THR A 128 -5.37 2.26 -13.41
CA THR A 128 -4.50 1.34 -12.67
C THR A 128 -3.52 0.63 -13.60
N LEU A 129 -4.00 0.04 -14.69
CA LEU A 129 -3.15 -0.68 -15.65
C LEU A 129 -2.08 0.25 -16.27
N ARG A 130 -2.46 1.46 -16.68
CA ARG A 130 -1.48 2.46 -17.17
C ARG A 130 -0.44 2.79 -16.13
N TYR A 131 -0.85 3.05 -14.89
CA TYR A 131 0.08 3.33 -13.80
C TYR A 131 1.08 2.19 -13.60
N LEU A 132 0.60 0.94 -13.53
CA LEU A 132 1.47 -0.22 -13.31
C LEU A 132 2.50 -0.39 -14.43
N VAL A 133 2.08 -0.27 -15.69
CA VAL A 133 2.99 -0.41 -16.84
C VAL A 133 4.01 0.74 -16.89
N HIS A 134 3.59 2.00 -16.66
CA HIS A 134 4.51 3.15 -16.62
C HIS A 134 5.46 3.12 -15.43
N ALA A 135 4.98 2.70 -14.26
CA ALA A 135 5.79 2.54 -13.05
C ALA A 135 6.65 1.27 -13.06
N LYS A 136 6.60 0.47 -14.14
CA LYS A 136 7.32 -0.80 -14.31
C LYS A 136 6.97 -1.86 -13.24
N GLN A 137 5.77 -1.81 -12.69
CA GLN A 137 5.22 -2.78 -11.73
C GLN A 137 4.49 -3.91 -12.46
N TYR A 138 5.22 -4.62 -13.32
CA TYR A 138 4.64 -5.54 -14.29
C TYR A 138 4.02 -6.79 -13.67
N SER A 139 4.54 -7.24 -12.53
CA SER A 139 4.00 -8.37 -11.75
C SER A 139 2.53 -8.23 -11.38
N ASP A 140 2.04 -6.99 -11.28
CA ASP A 140 0.71 -6.68 -10.80
C ASP A 140 -0.30 -6.52 -11.94
N VAL A 141 0.19 -6.47 -13.17
CA VAL A 141 -0.62 -6.29 -14.38
C VAL A 141 -1.62 -7.43 -14.57
N PRO A 142 -1.26 -8.72 -14.41
CA PRO A 142 -2.21 -9.83 -14.52
C PRO A 142 -3.39 -9.69 -13.55
N ASP A 143 -3.11 -9.41 -12.27
CA ASP A 143 -4.14 -9.28 -11.25
C ASP A 143 -5.01 -8.03 -11.46
N ALA A 144 -4.39 -6.91 -11.85
CA ALA A 144 -5.12 -5.67 -12.15
C ALA A 144 -5.99 -5.78 -13.41
N ALA A 145 -5.57 -6.57 -14.39
CA ALA A 145 -6.36 -6.89 -15.56
C ALA A 145 -7.55 -7.79 -15.17
N GLY A 146 -7.32 -8.78 -14.31
CA GLY A 146 -8.32 -9.76 -13.92
C GLY A 146 -8.68 -10.69 -15.08
N SER A 147 -9.89 -11.25 -15.08
CA SER A 147 -10.34 -12.28 -16.02
C SER A 147 -11.07 -11.76 -17.26
N SER A 148 -11.19 -10.44 -17.45
CA SER A 148 -11.91 -9.89 -18.60
C SER A 148 -11.01 -9.82 -19.82
N ASP A 149 -11.41 -10.45 -20.92
CA ASP A 149 -10.68 -10.41 -22.19
C ASP A 149 -10.37 -8.96 -22.63
N ALA A 150 -11.29 -8.03 -22.37
CA ALA A 150 -11.13 -6.62 -22.73
C ALA A 150 -10.03 -5.91 -21.91
N THR A 151 -9.94 -6.20 -20.60
CA THR A 151 -8.90 -5.61 -19.74
C THR A 151 -7.54 -6.23 -20.00
N GLN A 152 -7.52 -7.54 -20.26
CA GLN A 152 -6.33 -8.29 -20.62
C GLN A 152 -5.76 -7.81 -21.96
N LEU A 153 -6.61 -7.65 -22.98
CA LEU A 153 -6.21 -7.09 -24.27
C LEU A 153 -5.71 -5.65 -24.15
N TYR A 154 -6.37 -4.82 -23.33
CA TYR A 154 -5.89 -3.46 -23.05
C TYR A 154 -4.51 -3.44 -22.40
N ALA A 155 -4.28 -4.29 -21.40
CA ALA A 155 -2.99 -4.41 -20.73
C ALA A 155 -1.88 -4.91 -21.68
N ALA A 156 -2.20 -5.91 -22.52
CA ALA A 156 -1.28 -6.43 -23.52
C ALA A 156 -0.86 -5.37 -24.54
N ASN A 157 -1.80 -4.57 -25.05
CA ASN A 157 -1.48 -3.46 -25.95
C ASN A 157 -0.59 -2.40 -25.27
N LEU A 158 -0.89 -2.01 -24.02
CA LEU A 158 -0.03 -1.07 -23.28
C LEU A 158 1.42 -1.56 -23.16
N LEU A 159 1.61 -2.84 -22.88
CA LEU A 159 2.93 -3.46 -22.78
C LEU A 159 3.61 -3.55 -24.14
N TYR A 160 2.87 -3.93 -25.17
CA TYR A 160 3.37 -3.98 -26.53
C TYR A 160 3.88 -2.59 -26.97
N ASP A 161 3.09 -1.55 -26.76
CA ASP A 161 3.43 -0.17 -27.13
C ASP A 161 4.63 0.37 -26.32
N GLN A 162 4.66 0.10 -25.01
CA GLN A 162 5.67 0.69 -24.12
C GLN A 162 6.98 -0.10 -24.08
N CYS A 163 6.92 -1.43 -24.14
CA CYS A 163 8.06 -2.32 -23.95
C CYS A 163 8.53 -2.97 -25.26
N GLY A 164 7.67 -3.05 -26.29
CA GLY A 164 7.95 -3.72 -27.55
C GLY A 164 7.60 -5.22 -27.53
N HIS A 165 7.50 -5.82 -28.73
CA HIS A 165 7.08 -7.20 -28.95
C HIS A 165 8.09 -8.26 -28.47
N ASP A 166 9.39 -7.98 -28.55
CA ASP A 166 10.44 -8.92 -28.14
C ASP A 166 10.77 -8.83 -26.63
N ASN A 167 10.18 -7.88 -25.91
CA ASN A 167 10.41 -7.75 -24.48
C ASN A 167 9.89 -9.00 -23.73
N PRO A 168 10.68 -9.63 -22.85
CA PRO A 168 10.26 -10.83 -22.11
C PRO A 168 8.96 -10.67 -21.33
N ILE A 169 8.66 -9.45 -20.85
CA ILE A 169 7.45 -9.13 -20.08
C ILE A 169 6.23 -9.11 -20.99
N THR A 170 6.32 -8.43 -22.14
CA THR A 170 5.26 -8.41 -23.15
C THR A 170 4.97 -9.83 -23.62
N ARG A 171 6.03 -10.59 -23.94
CA ARG A 171 5.94 -12.00 -24.35
C ARG A 171 5.22 -12.83 -23.30
N TYR A 172 5.63 -12.72 -22.04
CA TYR A 172 5.02 -13.48 -20.95
C TYR A 172 3.54 -13.14 -20.76
N ILE A 173 3.18 -11.86 -20.67
CA ILE A 173 1.80 -11.45 -20.38
C ILE A 173 0.85 -11.75 -21.55
N VAL A 174 1.27 -11.54 -22.80
CA VAL A 174 0.46 -11.89 -23.99
C VAL A 174 0.13 -13.39 -24.00
N HIS A 175 1.12 -14.24 -23.69
CA HIS A 175 0.92 -15.68 -23.65
C HIS A 175 0.11 -16.13 -22.42
N LEU A 176 0.33 -15.50 -21.26
CA LEU A 176 -0.43 -15.74 -20.05
C LEU A 176 -1.93 -15.50 -20.26
N PHE A 177 -2.29 -14.46 -21.01
CA PHE A 177 -3.68 -14.15 -21.37
C PHE A 177 -4.20 -14.92 -22.59
N GLY A 178 -3.39 -15.76 -23.24
CA GLY A 178 -3.78 -16.50 -24.44
C GLY A 178 -4.03 -15.62 -25.67
N LEU A 179 -3.43 -14.42 -25.72
CA LEU A 179 -3.68 -13.41 -26.75
C LEU A 179 -2.75 -13.50 -27.97
N GLY A 180 -1.98 -14.58 -28.13
CA GLY A 180 -0.99 -14.71 -29.21
C GLY A 180 -1.55 -14.50 -30.62
N VAL A 181 -2.82 -14.85 -30.87
CA VAL A 181 -3.50 -14.61 -32.16
C VAL A 181 -3.67 -13.12 -32.48
N HIS A 182 -3.72 -12.25 -31.46
CA HIS A 182 -3.83 -10.80 -31.61
C HIS A 182 -2.48 -10.10 -31.78
N PHE A 183 -1.38 -10.78 -31.42
CA PHE A 183 -0.01 -10.27 -31.44
C PHE A 183 0.93 -11.28 -32.12
N PRO A 184 0.82 -11.47 -33.44
CA PRO A 184 1.49 -12.57 -34.16
C PRO A 184 3.02 -12.48 -34.17
N ASP A 185 3.58 -11.31 -33.88
CA ASP A 185 5.01 -11.01 -33.79
C ASP A 185 5.57 -11.17 -32.36
N VAL A 186 4.71 -11.37 -31.36
CA VAL A 186 5.11 -11.66 -29.98
C VAL A 186 5.37 -13.16 -29.85
N LEU A 187 6.64 -13.55 -29.77
CA LEU A 187 7.05 -14.95 -29.65
C LEU A 187 6.88 -15.48 -28.21
N ALA A 188 6.75 -16.80 -28.06
CA ALA A 188 6.63 -17.46 -26.75
C ALA A 188 7.75 -17.06 -25.79
N PRO A 189 7.46 -16.75 -24.51
CA PRO A 189 8.48 -16.32 -23.55
C PRO A 189 9.49 -17.45 -23.27
N PRO A 190 10.69 -17.13 -22.74
CA PRO A 190 11.61 -18.13 -22.22
C PRO A 190 10.92 -18.98 -21.14
N ALA A 191 11.20 -20.29 -21.11
CA ALA A 191 10.54 -21.24 -20.21
C ALA A 191 10.68 -20.92 -18.71
N SER A 192 11.65 -20.08 -18.33
CA SER A 192 11.98 -19.75 -16.93
C SER A 192 11.79 -18.27 -16.58
N PHE A 193 10.88 -17.54 -17.25
CA PHE A 193 10.64 -16.14 -16.94
C PHE A 193 9.72 -15.96 -15.73
N ASP A 194 10.23 -15.32 -14.67
CA ASP A 194 9.47 -14.98 -13.48
C ASP A 194 9.20 -13.47 -13.41
N LEU A 195 7.97 -13.11 -13.73
CA LEU A 195 7.49 -11.72 -13.74
C LEU A 195 7.56 -11.06 -12.35
N GLY A 196 7.49 -11.84 -11.27
CA GLY A 196 7.46 -11.36 -9.88
C GLY A 196 8.82 -11.32 -9.19
N ALA A 197 9.86 -11.94 -9.76
CA ALA A 197 11.14 -12.19 -9.09
C ALA A 197 11.72 -10.94 -8.39
N ASN A 198 11.79 -9.80 -9.07
CA ASN A 198 12.37 -8.57 -8.48
C ASN A 198 11.46 -7.87 -7.45
N LYS A 199 10.13 -8.07 -7.54
CA LYS A 199 9.18 -7.47 -6.60
C LYS A 199 9.07 -8.30 -5.33
N ASP A 200 9.01 -9.62 -5.48
CA ASP A 200 8.88 -10.56 -4.38
C ASP A 200 10.24 -10.85 -3.73
N ASP A 201 11.36 -10.75 -4.47
CA ASP A 201 12.73 -10.96 -3.98
C ASP A 201 13.64 -9.76 -4.28
N PRO A 202 13.33 -8.55 -3.77
CA PRO A 202 14.19 -7.40 -3.96
C PRO A 202 15.54 -7.64 -3.27
N PRO A 203 16.66 -7.15 -3.85
CA PRO A 203 17.96 -7.27 -3.20
C PRO A 203 17.97 -6.55 -1.84
N PRO A 204 18.74 -7.04 -0.85
CA PRO A 204 18.84 -6.41 0.46
C PRO A 204 19.21 -4.92 0.35
N LEU A 205 18.60 -4.10 1.21
CA LEU A 205 18.80 -2.66 1.22
C LEU A 205 19.53 -2.23 2.50
N ALA A 206 20.66 -1.55 2.34
CA ALA A 206 21.44 -1.05 3.47
C ALA A 206 20.66 0.00 4.29
N GLY A 207 20.92 0.05 5.60
CA GLY A 207 20.29 1.01 6.51
C GLY A 207 18.87 0.63 6.94
N PHE A 208 18.43 -0.59 6.66
CA PHE A 208 17.19 -1.18 7.16
C PHE A 208 17.49 -2.28 8.18
N LEU A 209 16.50 -2.56 9.03
CA LEU A 209 16.58 -3.60 10.05
C LEU A 209 16.70 -4.97 9.37
N THR A 210 17.55 -5.83 9.92
CA THR A 210 17.72 -7.22 9.47
C THR A 210 17.62 -8.16 10.66
N LEU A 211 17.42 -9.46 10.42
CA LEU A 211 17.39 -10.45 11.50
C LEU A 211 18.71 -10.52 12.27
N GLU A 212 19.84 -10.22 11.62
CA GLU A 212 21.16 -10.16 12.26
C GLU A 212 21.22 -9.06 13.34
N HIS A 213 20.67 -7.88 13.08
CA HIS A 213 20.61 -6.79 14.07
C HIS A 213 19.85 -7.19 15.33
N LEU A 214 18.86 -8.09 15.19
CA LEU A 214 18.03 -8.58 16.30
C LEU A 214 18.53 -9.90 16.89
N HIS A 215 19.62 -10.46 16.36
CA HIS A 215 20.13 -11.79 16.68
C HIS A 215 19.04 -12.88 16.61
N ALA A 216 18.18 -12.78 15.60
CA ALA A 216 17.04 -13.67 15.42
C ALA A 216 17.25 -14.62 14.23
N THR A 217 16.58 -15.77 14.28
CA THR A 217 16.53 -16.77 13.20
C THR A 217 15.12 -16.93 12.69
N VAL A 218 14.96 -17.41 11.46
CA VAL A 218 13.66 -17.67 10.84
C VAL A 218 13.53 -19.14 10.42
N GLU A 219 12.36 -19.72 10.70
CA GLU A 219 12.00 -21.08 10.31
C GLU A 219 10.68 -21.07 9.52
N PHE A 220 10.63 -21.80 8.40
CA PHE A 220 9.41 -21.98 7.62
C PHE A 220 8.65 -23.21 8.12
N VAL A 221 7.34 -23.06 8.36
CA VAL A 221 6.49 -24.11 8.94
C VAL A 221 5.38 -24.45 7.95
N ASP A 222 5.49 -25.61 7.29
CA ASP A 222 4.56 -26.07 6.24
C ASP A 222 3.95 -27.45 6.50
N SER A 223 4.16 -27.98 7.71
CA SER A 223 3.64 -29.27 8.16
C SER A 223 3.08 -29.18 9.58
N VAL A 224 2.10 -30.04 9.88
CA VAL A 224 1.48 -30.13 11.20
C VAL A 224 2.51 -30.47 12.29
N THR A 225 3.47 -31.34 12.01
CA THR A 225 4.54 -31.70 12.97
C THR A 225 5.42 -30.52 13.30
N ALA A 226 5.85 -29.74 12.30
CA ALA A 226 6.62 -28.52 12.52
C ALA A 226 5.79 -27.48 13.28
N ALA A 227 4.49 -27.35 12.95
CA ALA A 227 3.57 -26.45 13.64
C ALA A 227 3.43 -26.78 15.13
N ILE A 228 3.28 -28.05 15.49
CA ILE A 228 3.23 -28.50 16.89
C ILE A 228 4.53 -28.16 17.63
N ALA A 229 5.69 -28.38 17.00
CA ALA A 229 6.99 -28.06 17.60
C ALA A 229 7.17 -26.55 17.81
N ALA A 230 6.80 -25.74 16.81
CA ALA A 230 6.83 -24.28 16.90
C ALA A 230 5.88 -23.76 17.99
N ALA A 231 4.65 -24.28 18.05
CA ALA A 231 3.67 -23.90 19.07
C ALA A 231 4.15 -24.25 20.48
N ALA A 232 4.73 -25.44 20.68
CA ALA A 232 5.28 -25.85 21.97
C ALA A 232 6.43 -24.93 22.44
N PHE A 233 7.31 -24.53 21.52
CA PHE A 233 8.35 -23.55 21.82
C PHE A 233 7.75 -22.19 22.21
N LEU A 234 6.84 -21.65 21.40
CA LEU A 234 6.22 -20.33 21.64
C LEU A 234 5.37 -20.28 22.92
N LEU A 235 4.76 -21.39 23.32
CA LEU A 235 4.02 -21.51 24.60
C LEU A 235 4.94 -21.41 25.83
N SER A 236 6.23 -21.67 25.68
CA SER A 236 7.21 -21.51 26.76
C SER A 236 7.74 -20.08 26.88
N GLU A 237 7.46 -19.23 25.89
CA GLU A 237 7.90 -17.84 25.87
C GLU A 237 6.92 -16.94 26.65
N PRO A 238 7.40 -15.94 27.40
CA PRO A 238 6.51 -15.04 28.13
C PRO A 238 5.77 -14.08 27.20
N VAL A 239 6.34 -13.80 26.03
CA VAL A 239 5.87 -12.80 25.07
C VAL A 239 6.10 -13.32 23.66
N VAL A 240 5.09 -13.19 22.80
CA VAL A 240 5.15 -13.61 21.39
C VAL A 240 4.66 -12.47 20.50
N GLY A 241 5.42 -12.11 19.48
CA GLY A 241 5.02 -11.21 18.41
C GLY A 241 4.18 -11.92 17.35
N LEU A 242 3.20 -11.22 16.79
CA LEU A 242 2.26 -11.73 15.80
C LEU A 242 2.03 -10.72 14.69
N ASP A 243 2.02 -11.22 13.46
CA ASP A 243 1.51 -10.52 12.29
C ASP A 243 0.85 -11.53 11.33
N THR A 244 0.18 -11.05 10.29
CA THR A 244 -0.30 -11.90 9.19
C THR A 244 -0.12 -11.28 7.81
N GLU A 245 0.01 -12.11 6.78
CA GLU A 245 0.12 -11.67 5.39
C GLU A 245 -0.84 -12.39 4.45
N TRP A 246 -1.34 -11.67 3.44
CA TRP A 246 -2.28 -12.17 2.42
C TRP A 246 -2.04 -11.49 1.07
N ARG A 247 -2.50 -12.12 -0.02
CA ARG A 247 -2.34 -11.52 -1.37
C ARG A 247 -3.15 -10.24 -1.49
N SER A 248 -2.52 -9.13 -1.84
CA SER A 248 -3.26 -7.90 -2.14
C SER A 248 -4.14 -8.07 -3.39
N SER A 249 -5.38 -7.59 -3.35
CA SER A 249 -6.29 -7.62 -4.51
C SER A 249 -6.61 -6.21 -5.02
N PHE A 250 -6.62 -6.04 -6.34
CA PHE A 250 -7.10 -4.83 -7.01
C PHE A 250 -8.63 -4.72 -7.07
N ASP A 251 -9.33 -5.82 -6.80
CA ASP A 251 -10.78 -5.86 -6.66
C ASP A 251 -11.16 -5.75 -5.18
N ALA A 252 -11.93 -4.72 -4.83
CA ALA A 252 -12.33 -4.44 -3.45
C ALA A 252 -13.23 -5.54 -2.86
N ALA A 253 -14.03 -6.22 -3.70
CA ALA A 253 -14.86 -7.33 -3.26
C ALA A 253 -14.03 -8.59 -3.00
N ALA A 254 -13.01 -8.85 -3.83
CA ALA A 254 -12.10 -9.98 -3.59
C ALA A 254 -11.11 -9.69 -2.44
N ALA A 255 -10.76 -8.43 -2.21
CA ALA A 255 -9.87 -8.02 -1.12
C ALA A 255 -10.45 -8.33 0.26
N SER A 256 -11.77 -8.22 0.45
CA SER A 256 -12.42 -8.51 1.74
C SER A 256 -12.54 -10.00 2.05
N THR A 257 -12.35 -10.87 1.05
CA THR A 257 -12.48 -12.33 1.17
C THR A 257 -11.16 -13.05 0.92
N THR A 258 -10.04 -12.33 0.75
CA THR A 258 -8.75 -12.97 0.52
C THR A 258 -8.32 -13.70 1.79
N PRO A 259 -8.05 -15.02 1.72
CA PRO A 259 -7.63 -15.78 2.89
C PRO A 259 -6.23 -15.35 3.35
N CYS A 260 -5.99 -15.48 4.65
CA CYS A 260 -4.65 -15.37 5.21
C CYS A 260 -3.73 -16.40 4.56
N ALA A 261 -2.58 -15.96 4.05
CA ALA A 261 -1.63 -16.80 3.33
C ALA A 261 -0.47 -17.25 4.23
N VAL A 262 -0.06 -16.38 5.17
CA VAL A 262 1.05 -16.60 6.08
C VAL A 262 0.68 -16.03 7.45
N LEU A 263 0.93 -16.80 8.50
CA LEU A 263 0.93 -16.33 9.89
C LEU A 263 2.38 -16.18 10.33
N GLN A 264 2.72 -15.08 10.98
CA GLN A 264 4.04 -14.89 11.59
C GLN A 264 3.93 -14.91 13.10
N LEU A 265 4.75 -15.73 13.75
CA LEU A 265 4.85 -15.79 15.20
C LEU A 265 6.31 -15.76 15.61
N ALA A 266 6.66 -14.96 16.62
CA ALA A 266 8.04 -14.80 17.01
C ALA A 266 8.25 -14.68 18.52
N SER A 267 9.32 -15.30 18.99
CA SER A 267 10.00 -14.94 20.25
C SER A 267 11.02 -13.82 19.99
N ALA A 268 11.82 -13.46 21.00
CA ALA A 268 12.90 -12.48 20.82
C ALA A 268 14.02 -12.96 19.87
N SER A 269 14.22 -14.27 19.71
CA SER A 269 15.37 -14.83 18.96
C SER A 269 14.99 -15.81 17.84
N ARG A 270 13.72 -16.22 17.77
CA ARG A 270 13.22 -17.17 16.76
C ARG A 270 11.88 -16.71 16.21
N ALA A 271 11.79 -16.60 14.89
CA ALA A 271 10.60 -16.34 14.14
C ALA A 271 10.15 -17.61 13.39
N PHE A 272 8.84 -17.80 13.32
CA PHE A 272 8.21 -18.85 12.53
C PHE A 272 7.34 -18.18 11.48
N VAL A 273 7.60 -18.51 10.22
CA VAL A 273 6.79 -18.11 9.07
C VAL A 273 5.93 -19.31 8.71
N ILE A 274 4.67 -19.27 9.13
CA ILE A 274 3.74 -20.41 9.06
C ILE A 274 2.92 -20.34 7.79
N ASP A 275 3.02 -21.39 6.98
CA ASP A 275 2.28 -21.55 5.74
C ASP A 275 0.86 -22.02 6.00
N LEU A 276 -0.11 -21.12 5.82
CA LEU A 276 -1.53 -21.46 5.94
C LEU A 276 -2.15 -21.94 4.62
N GLN A 277 -1.34 -22.12 3.57
CA GLN A 277 -1.75 -22.66 2.27
C GLN A 277 -1.31 -24.11 2.04
N SER A 278 -0.46 -24.65 2.91
CA SER A 278 0.00 -26.05 2.89
C SER A 278 -0.55 -26.80 4.10
N PRO A 279 -1.03 -28.05 3.98
CA PRO A 279 -1.40 -28.75 2.75
C PRO A 279 -2.48 -28.04 1.93
N ARG A 280 -2.57 -28.37 0.64
CA ARG A 280 -3.52 -27.72 -0.29
C ARG A 280 -5.00 -28.05 -0.03
N ASP A 281 -5.29 -29.05 0.80
CA ASP A 281 -6.64 -29.36 1.26
C ASP A 281 -7.00 -28.55 2.52
N ASP A 282 -8.29 -28.25 2.68
CA ASP A 282 -8.74 -27.40 3.78
C ASP A 282 -8.53 -28.07 5.15
N ALA A 283 -8.58 -29.40 5.20
CA ALA A 283 -8.30 -30.18 6.41
C ALA A 283 -6.86 -29.99 6.92
N GLY A 284 -5.88 -29.90 6.02
CA GLY A 284 -4.50 -29.64 6.38
C GLY A 284 -4.25 -28.22 6.86
N LYS A 285 -4.84 -27.21 6.21
CA LYS A 285 -4.73 -25.80 6.63
C LYS A 285 -5.29 -25.60 8.03
N ASP A 286 -6.47 -26.18 8.28
CA ASP A 286 -7.12 -26.15 9.59
C ASP A 286 -6.23 -26.83 10.64
N ALA A 287 -5.55 -27.92 10.29
CA ALA A 287 -4.67 -28.64 11.22
C ALA A 287 -3.40 -27.85 11.60
N ILE A 288 -2.77 -27.12 10.65
CA ILE A 288 -1.62 -26.27 10.96
C ILE A 288 -2.03 -25.12 11.88
N LEU A 289 -3.11 -24.40 11.54
CA LEU A 289 -3.60 -23.30 12.38
C LEU A 289 -4.05 -23.81 13.76
N ALA A 290 -4.69 -24.98 13.81
CA ALA A 290 -5.15 -25.61 15.05
C ALA A 290 -4.02 -25.87 16.05
N ALA A 291 -2.79 -26.16 15.58
CA ALA A 291 -1.63 -26.36 16.45
C ALA A 291 -1.31 -25.12 17.32
N PHE A 292 -1.67 -23.91 16.86
CA PHE A 292 -1.43 -22.66 17.55
C PHE A 292 -2.62 -22.17 18.38
N LEU A 293 -3.78 -22.83 18.33
CA LEU A 293 -4.95 -22.45 19.15
C LEU A 293 -4.62 -22.37 20.65
N PRO A 294 -3.88 -23.32 21.26
CA PRO A 294 -3.50 -23.22 22.67
C PRO A 294 -2.72 -21.93 23.00
N LEU A 295 -1.88 -21.45 22.07
CA LEU A 295 -1.13 -20.20 22.21
C LEU A 295 -2.08 -18.99 22.17
N PHE A 296 -2.99 -18.94 21.20
CA PHE A 296 -3.99 -17.87 21.11
C PHE A 296 -4.96 -17.85 22.28
N THR A 297 -5.17 -19.02 22.91
CA THR A 297 -6.03 -19.15 24.08
C THR A 297 -5.31 -19.03 25.43
N SER A 298 -3.98 -18.94 25.42
CA SER A 298 -3.18 -18.85 26.66
C SER A 298 -3.37 -17.49 27.34
N ASP A 299 -3.58 -17.51 28.66
CA ASP A 299 -3.62 -16.34 29.55
C ASP A 299 -2.25 -16.04 30.20
N THR A 300 -1.25 -16.89 29.96
CA THR A 300 0.11 -16.72 30.49
C THR A 300 1.06 -16.10 29.47
N VAL A 301 0.80 -16.29 28.18
CA VAL A 301 1.60 -15.73 27.09
C VAL A 301 0.99 -14.40 26.63
N LEU A 302 1.81 -13.34 26.62
CA LEU A 302 1.42 -12.05 26.06
C LEU A 302 1.63 -12.03 24.55
N LYS A 303 0.55 -11.83 23.79
CA LYS A 303 0.59 -11.70 22.33
C LYS A 303 0.73 -10.23 21.96
N LEU A 304 1.79 -9.88 21.25
CA LEU A 304 2.04 -8.53 20.74
C LEU A 304 1.65 -8.42 19.29
N GLY A 305 1.14 -7.27 18.89
CA GLY A 305 0.96 -6.94 17.48
C GLY A 305 0.66 -5.46 17.27
N LEU A 306 0.30 -5.11 16.03
CA LEU A 306 0.05 -3.75 15.62
C LEU A 306 -1.21 -3.67 14.73
N ASP A 307 -2.32 -3.12 15.23
CA ASP A 307 -3.63 -3.12 14.57
C ASP A 307 -4.23 -4.53 14.36
N VAL A 308 -3.99 -5.43 15.32
CA VAL A 308 -4.24 -6.90 15.27
C VAL A 308 -5.68 -7.35 14.99
N SER A 309 -6.64 -6.43 14.97
CA SER A 309 -8.04 -6.76 14.72
C SER A 309 -8.25 -7.34 13.31
N GLY A 310 -7.49 -6.87 12.33
CA GLY A 310 -7.52 -7.40 10.96
C GLY A 310 -6.97 -8.82 10.90
N ASP A 311 -5.87 -9.07 11.59
CA ASP A 311 -5.17 -10.35 11.64
C ASP A 311 -6.03 -11.46 12.22
N PHE A 312 -6.61 -11.24 13.40
CA PHE A 312 -7.49 -12.25 14.03
C PHE A 312 -8.74 -12.54 13.19
N LYS A 313 -9.27 -11.52 12.51
CA LYS A 313 -10.37 -11.70 11.55
C LYS A 313 -9.91 -12.55 10.35
N ALA A 314 -8.74 -12.29 9.80
CA ALA A 314 -8.17 -13.03 8.68
C ALA A 314 -7.87 -14.50 9.05
N LEU A 315 -7.46 -14.75 10.29
CA LEU A 315 -7.23 -16.10 10.83
C LEU A 315 -8.53 -16.83 11.20
N GLY A 316 -9.66 -16.13 11.33
CA GLY A 316 -10.89 -16.72 11.87
C GLY A 316 -10.77 -17.16 13.34
N VAL A 317 -9.75 -16.66 14.06
CA VAL A 317 -9.48 -17.02 15.46
C VAL A 317 -10.04 -15.94 16.37
N ARG A 318 -10.74 -16.35 17.42
CA ARG A 318 -11.08 -15.48 18.54
C ARG A 318 -10.04 -15.67 19.64
N PRO A 319 -9.02 -14.81 19.74
CA PRO A 319 -8.09 -14.89 20.84
C PRO A 319 -8.81 -14.55 22.14
N VAL A 320 -8.35 -15.16 23.24
CA VAL A 320 -8.71 -14.70 24.59
C VAL A 320 -7.62 -13.75 25.10
N HIS A 321 -7.77 -13.31 26.35
CA HIS A 321 -6.98 -12.31 27.07
C HIS A 321 -5.46 -12.31 26.81
N CYS A 322 -4.77 -11.24 27.22
CA CYS A 322 -3.32 -11.05 27.06
C CYS A 322 -2.88 -10.77 25.62
N ILE A 323 -3.54 -9.80 25.00
CA ILE A 323 -3.13 -9.20 23.73
C ILE A 323 -2.78 -7.74 23.98
N LEU A 324 -1.62 -7.32 23.49
CA LEU A 324 -1.16 -5.95 23.58
C LEU A 324 -0.82 -5.40 22.20
N ASP A 325 -1.65 -4.45 21.78
CA ASP A 325 -1.40 -3.64 20.60
C ASP A 325 -0.37 -2.54 20.92
N LEU A 326 0.76 -2.54 20.21
CA LEU A 326 1.85 -1.59 20.49
C LEU A 326 1.51 -0.14 20.13
N GLN A 327 0.55 0.13 19.23
CA GLN A 327 0.08 1.51 19.02
C GLN A 327 -0.69 2.01 20.26
N THR A 328 -1.43 1.12 20.90
CA THR A 328 -2.17 1.43 22.13
C THR A 328 -1.21 1.67 23.29
N LEU A 329 -0.18 0.83 23.43
CA LEU A 329 0.89 1.03 24.41
C LEU A 329 1.64 2.35 24.18
N GLN A 330 2.04 2.63 22.93
CA GLN A 330 2.74 3.88 22.58
C GLN A 330 1.93 5.11 22.98
N LYS A 331 0.61 5.11 22.69
CA LYS A 331 -0.28 6.22 23.07
C LYS A 331 -0.39 6.39 24.59
N ALA A 332 -0.35 5.29 25.34
CA ALA A 332 -0.40 5.31 26.79
C ALA A 332 0.92 5.83 27.40
N LEU A 333 2.07 5.47 26.84
CA LEU A 333 3.39 5.92 27.27
C LEU A 333 3.67 7.39 26.90
N GLY A 334 3.29 7.80 25.68
CA GLY A 334 3.53 9.13 25.12
C GLY A 334 2.47 10.19 25.48
N GLY A 335 1.46 9.84 26.29
CA GLY A 335 0.46 10.78 26.82
C GLY A 335 -0.22 11.67 25.77
N ARG A 336 -1.16 11.14 24.98
CA ARG A 336 -1.99 11.93 24.01
C ARG A 336 -1.24 12.81 23.00
N GLU A 337 0.08 12.82 22.95
CA GLU A 337 0.90 13.38 21.86
C GLU A 337 0.96 12.41 20.67
N ALA A 338 -0.20 11.87 20.28
CA ALA A 338 -0.34 11.33 18.94
C ALA A 338 -0.06 12.47 17.95
N PRO A 339 0.57 12.20 16.79
CA PRO A 339 0.84 13.23 15.80
C PRO A 339 -0.46 14.02 15.54
N THR A 340 -0.35 15.35 15.54
CA THR A 340 -1.45 16.32 15.39
C THR A 340 -2.28 16.10 14.11
N THR A 341 -1.78 15.25 13.21
CA THR A 341 -2.38 14.83 11.94
C THR A 341 -3.34 13.63 12.05
N GLY A 342 -3.47 12.99 13.23
CA GLY A 342 -4.33 11.81 13.40
C GLY A 342 -3.80 10.52 12.74
N ALA A 343 -2.56 10.53 12.24
CA ALA A 343 -1.93 9.35 11.64
C ALA A 343 -1.61 8.29 12.71
N LYS A 344 -1.98 7.03 12.45
CA LYS A 344 -1.58 5.86 13.26
C LYS A 344 -0.06 5.67 13.14
N THR A 345 0.64 5.43 14.27
CA THR A 345 2.08 5.10 14.27
C THR A 345 2.29 3.75 13.59
N SER A 346 3.16 3.68 12.59
CA SER A 346 3.46 2.42 11.89
C SER A 346 4.55 1.61 12.59
N LEU A 347 4.64 0.30 12.29
CA LEU A 347 5.67 -0.57 12.85
C LEU A 347 7.08 -0.06 12.54
N THR A 348 7.29 0.42 11.30
CA THR A 348 8.54 1.05 10.87
C THR A 348 8.90 2.28 11.68
N ASP A 349 7.91 3.09 12.10
CA ASP A 349 8.17 4.27 12.91
C ASP A 349 8.59 3.87 14.32
N LEU A 350 7.96 2.83 14.88
CA LEU A 350 8.37 2.24 16.16
C LEU A 350 9.76 1.61 16.08
N CYS A 351 10.07 0.86 15.02
CA CYS A 351 11.40 0.29 14.79
C CYS A 351 12.46 1.40 14.73
N ARG A 352 12.22 2.45 13.94
CA ARG A 352 13.16 3.58 13.84
C ARG A 352 13.38 4.24 15.20
N HIS A 353 12.31 4.40 15.99
CA HIS A 353 12.40 5.07 17.28
C HIS A 353 13.10 4.22 18.35
N TYR A 354 12.76 2.94 18.46
CA TYR A 354 13.23 2.07 19.55
C TYR A 354 14.44 1.21 19.19
N LEU A 355 14.58 0.83 17.91
CA LEU A 355 15.62 -0.06 17.42
C LEU A 355 16.67 0.65 16.56
N GLY A 356 16.44 1.93 16.22
CA GLY A 356 17.36 2.76 15.41
C GLY A 356 17.31 2.50 13.90
N PHE A 357 16.57 1.49 13.45
CA PHE A 357 16.47 1.11 12.04
C PHE A 357 15.00 1.04 11.58
N PRO A 358 14.67 1.49 10.35
CA PRO A 358 13.37 1.23 9.74
C PRO A 358 13.24 -0.19 9.19
N LEU A 359 12.01 -0.67 9.04
CA LEU A 359 11.68 -1.86 8.24
C LEU A 359 11.59 -1.52 6.74
N ASP A 360 12.04 -2.46 5.90
CA ASP A 360 11.91 -2.37 4.45
C ASP A 360 10.49 -2.79 4.03
N LYS A 361 9.76 -1.92 3.33
CA LYS A 361 8.35 -2.14 2.96
C LYS A 361 8.15 -2.69 1.54
N ARG A 362 9.22 -2.95 0.79
CA ARG A 362 9.11 -3.35 -0.62
C ARG A 362 8.33 -4.67 -0.80
N THR A 363 8.52 -5.61 0.13
CA THR A 363 7.90 -6.94 0.09
C THR A 363 6.47 -6.99 0.61
N ARG A 364 5.98 -5.93 1.27
CA ARG A 364 4.64 -5.87 1.88
C ARG A 364 3.50 -6.16 0.89
N MET A 365 3.64 -5.71 -0.36
CA MET A 365 2.63 -5.91 -1.41
C MET A 365 3.01 -7.07 -2.35
N SER A 366 3.87 -7.98 -1.91
CA SER A 366 4.34 -9.13 -2.70
C SER A 366 3.25 -10.18 -2.90
N ASN A 367 3.52 -11.16 -3.76
CA ASN A 367 2.67 -12.32 -3.91
C ASN A 367 2.88 -13.31 -2.74
N TRP A 368 2.16 -13.12 -1.63
CA TRP A 368 2.18 -14.02 -0.47
C TRP A 368 1.59 -15.42 -0.72
N THR A 369 0.90 -15.62 -1.84
CA THR A 369 0.41 -16.95 -2.29
C THR A 369 1.46 -17.76 -3.04
N ARG A 370 2.61 -17.16 -3.37
CA ARG A 370 3.72 -17.83 -4.05
C ARG A 370 4.33 -18.92 -3.16
N ARG A 371 4.67 -20.07 -3.73
CA ARG A 371 5.49 -21.11 -3.09
C ARG A 371 6.60 -21.60 -4.04
N PRO A 372 7.85 -21.78 -3.57
CA PRO A 372 8.34 -21.38 -2.24
C PRO A 372 8.31 -19.86 -2.06
N LEU A 373 8.25 -19.40 -0.81
CA LEU A 373 8.48 -17.99 -0.48
C LEU A 373 9.93 -17.62 -0.80
N THR A 374 10.15 -16.39 -1.23
CA THR A 374 11.49 -15.86 -1.53
C THR A 374 12.27 -15.57 -0.24
N SER A 375 13.59 -15.37 -0.34
CA SER A 375 14.40 -15.00 0.81
C SER A 375 13.96 -13.66 1.41
N ALA A 376 13.64 -12.67 0.55
CA ALA A 376 13.13 -11.38 1.03
C ALA A 376 11.74 -11.49 1.69
N GLN A 377 10.85 -12.37 1.21
CA GLN A 377 9.56 -12.64 1.85
C GLN A 377 9.72 -13.28 3.23
N MET A 378 10.63 -14.26 3.34
CA MET A 378 10.94 -14.91 4.61
C MET A 378 11.50 -13.92 5.64
N GLU A 379 12.47 -13.09 5.25
CA GLU A 379 13.05 -12.10 6.15
C GLU A 379 12.06 -11.01 6.54
N TYR A 380 11.30 -10.46 5.58
CA TYR A 380 10.25 -9.47 5.84
C TYR A 380 9.23 -10.00 6.86
N ALA A 381 8.67 -11.19 6.61
CA ALA A 381 7.66 -11.80 7.47
C ALA A 381 8.22 -12.04 8.90
N ALA A 382 9.43 -12.56 9.00
CA ALA A 382 10.07 -12.77 10.30
C ALA A 382 10.27 -11.46 11.07
N LEU A 383 10.73 -10.40 10.40
CA LEU A 383 10.97 -9.10 11.02
C LEU A 383 9.69 -8.46 11.55
N ASP A 384 8.57 -8.54 10.82
CA ASP A 384 7.30 -7.95 11.25
C ASP A 384 6.79 -8.55 12.58
N ALA A 385 7.09 -9.82 12.86
CA ALA A 385 6.78 -10.43 14.16
C ALA A 385 7.87 -10.20 15.23
N VAL A 386 9.15 -10.40 14.90
CA VAL A 386 10.26 -10.29 15.88
C VAL A 386 10.42 -8.86 16.38
N ALA A 387 10.29 -7.87 15.49
CA ALA A 387 10.46 -6.47 15.84
C ALA A 387 9.49 -6.04 16.95
N LEU A 388 8.27 -6.58 16.99
CA LEU A 388 7.29 -6.31 18.04
C LEU A 388 7.83 -6.66 19.44
N VAL A 389 8.48 -7.82 19.57
CA VAL A 389 9.04 -8.31 20.84
C VAL A 389 10.17 -7.39 21.31
N HIS A 390 11.07 -7.02 20.39
CA HIS A 390 12.19 -6.12 20.71
C HIS A 390 11.71 -4.70 21.05
N ILE A 391 10.73 -4.16 20.30
CA ILE A 391 10.11 -2.87 20.60
C ILE A 391 9.47 -2.89 21.99
N TYR A 392 8.72 -3.94 22.32
CA TYR A 392 8.09 -4.08 23.63
C TYR A 392 9.11 -4.05 24.77
N HIS A 393 10.22 -4.79 24.64
CA HIS A 393 11.29 -4.77 25.63
C HIS A 393 11.97 -3.40 25.73
N ALA A 394 12.23 -2.73 24.60
CA ALA A 394 12.79 -1.38 24.58
C ALA A 394 11.85 -0.35 25.23
N MET A 395 10.55 -0.41 24.93
CA MET A 395 9.51 0.40 25.58
C MET A 395 9.48 0.18 27.09
N LYS A 396 9.54 -1.08 27.53
CA LYS A 396 9.52 -1.45 28.94
C LYS A 396 10.74 -0.88 29.66
N ALA A 397 11.94 -1.10 29.12
CA ALA A 397 13.18 -0.57 29.67
C ALA A 397 13.18 0.97 29.73
N ALA A 398 12.69 1.64 28.69
CA ALA A 398 12.57 3.10 28.66
C ALA A 398 11.60 3.64 29.74
N SER A 399 10.52 2.91 30.02
CA SER A 399 9.56 3.29 31.07
C SER A 399 10.13 3.11 32.48
N GLU A 400 10.95 2.07 32.69
CA GLU A 400 11.60 1.78 33.98
C GLU A 400 12.76 2.75 34.26
N GLY A 401 13.47 3.20 33.21
CA GLY A 401 14.56 4.17 33.30
C GLY A 401 14.13 5.64 33.47
N ASN A 402 12.84 5.98 33.34
CA ASN A 402 12.34 7.35 33.41
C ASN A 402 11.13 7.52 34.36
N PRO A 403 11.31 7.37 35.69
CA PRO A 403 10.20 7.33 36.65
C PRO A 403 9.44 8.66 36.87
N THR A 404 9.79 9.77 36.21
CA THR A 404 9.33 11.12 36.60
C THR A 404 8.35 11.85 35.68
N LYS A 405 7.83 11.24 34.60
CA LYS A 405 6.91 11.95 33.67
C LYS A 405 5.56 11.30 33.37
N HIS A 406 5.21 10.17 33.97
CA HIS A 406 3.86 9.62 33.79
C HIS A 406 2.86 10.32 34.73
N LYS A 407 2.36 11.48 34.31
CA LYS A 407 1.16 12.07 34.94
C LYS A 407 -0.02 11.15 34.67
N ALA A 408 -0.47 10.46 35.71
CA ALA A 408 -1.72 9.70 35.71
C ALA A 408 -2.85 10.56 35.12
N ALA A 409 -3.54 10.03 34.11
CA ALA A 409 -4.77 10.63 33.63
C ALA A 409 -5.76 10.71 34.80
N LYS A 410 -6.27 11.92 35.09
CA LYS A 410 -7.35 12.10 36.07
C LYS A 410 -8.62 11.44 35.52
N THR A 411 -8.88 10.20 35.91
CA THR A 411 -10.22 9.63 35.91
C THR A 411 -10.74 9.62 37.35
N SER A 412 -11.80 10.39 37.58
CA SER A 412 -12.56 10.40 38.81
C SER A 412 -13.28 9.06 39.00
N ASN A 413 -12.69 8.13 39.74
CA ASN A 413 -13.30 7.43 40.88
C ASN A 413 -12.39 6.29 41.35
N LYS A 414 -12.35 6.15 42.68
CA LYS A 414 -11.58 5.23 43.53
C LYS A 414 -11.22 3.87 42.90
N ALA A 415 -9.94 3.70 42.59
CA ALA A 415 -9.10 2.57 43.02
C ALA A 415 -7.63 2.91 42.74
N SER A 416 -6.74 2.61 43.68
CA SER A 416 -5.28 2.55 43.48
C SER A 416 -4.79 1.39 44.34
N PRO A 417 -3.70 0.66 43.99
CA PRO A 417 -2.55 1.20 43.24
C PRO A 417 -1.90 0.22 42.21
N LYS A 418 -1.01 0.73 41.34
CA LYS A 418 0.00 -0.05 40.57
C LYS A 418 -0.48 -1.05 39.48
N ASN A 419 -1.20 -0.62 38.44
CA ASN A 419 -1.24 -1.42 37.21
C ASN A 419 0.02 -1.12 36.38
N SER A 420 0.94 -2.08 36.32
CA SER A 420 2.05 -2.06 35.37
C SER A 420 1.48 -1.92 33.95
N LEU A 421 1.89 -0.88 33.22
CA LEU A 421 1.63 -0.71 31.78
C LEU A 421 2.13 -1.90 30.95
N PHE A 422 2.93 -2.78 31.54
CA PHE A 422 3.53 -3.94 30.89
C PHE A 422 3.08 -5.26 31.54
N GLY A 423 1.95 -5.26 32.27
CA GLY A 423 1.40 -6.44 32.95
C GLY A 423 0.40 -7.25 32.12
N SER A 424 0.04 -8.43 32.61
CA SER A 424 -0.89 -9.40 31.98
C SER A 424 -2.36 -8.94 31.92
N SER A 425 -2.69 -7.72 32.35
CA SER A 425 -4.05 -7.18 32.35
C SER A 425 -4.51 -6.55 31.03
N TRP A 426 -3.71 -6.62 29.96
CA TRP A 426 -4.14 -6.11 28.66
C TRP A 426 -5.16 -7.05 28.04
N ILE A 427 -6.42 -6.60 28.03
CA ILE A 427 -7.53 -7.23 27.34
C ILE A 427 -7.87 -6.31 26.17
N TYR A 428 -7.41 -6.70 24.98
CA TYR A 428 -8.02 -6.19 23.76
C TYR A 428 -9.40 -6.85 23.66
N SER A 429 -10.47 -6.07 23.88
CA SER A 429 -11.82 -6.55 23.59
C SER A 429 -12.04 -6.39 22.09
N ILE A 430 -12.22 -7.51 21.40
CA ILE A 430 -12.61 -7.54 19.97
C ILE A 430 -14.03 -7.03 19.81
#